data_AF-A0A343US29-F1
#
_entry.id   AF-A0A343US29-F1
#
_cell.length_a   1.000
_cell.length_b   1.000
_cell.length_c   1.000
_cell.angle_alpha   90.00
_cell.angle_beta   90.00
_cell.angle_gamma   90.00
#
_symmetry.space_group_name_H-M   'P 1'
#
loop_
_entity.id
_entity.type
_entity.pdbx_description
1 polymer ?
#
loop_
_entity_poly.entity_id
_entity_poly.type
_entity_poly.pdbx_seq_one_letter_code
_entity_poly.pdbx_strand_id
1 'polypeptide(L)'
;MAVRKEMKPSIEEIIAHRRNCLDTEASDREALTEYIRQFANAKRGNMATLTRESGVPQSKISNFLNGTGTSVGMETLVILSLTIKNLSDR
;
A
#
# COMPACT_ATOMS: atom_id res chain seq x y z
N MET A 1 -37.77 -11.40 -5.44
CA MET A 1 -36.39 -10.89 -5.37
C MET A 1 -36.26 -10.12 -4.06
N ALA A 2 -35.49 -10.63 -3.10
CA ALA A 2 -35.37 -10.01 -1.79
C ALA A 2 -34.46 -8.76 -1.88
N VAL A 3 -35.01 -7.60 -1.52
CA VAL A 3 -34.24 -6.38 -1.31
C VAL A 3 -33.31 -6.62 -0.13
N ARG A 4 -32.00 -6.74 -0.38
CA ARG A 4 -31.00 -6.79 0.69
C ARG A 4 -31.04 -5.43 1.39
N LYS A 5 -31.69 -5.39 2.55
CA LYS A 5 -31.63 -4.24 3.45
C LYS A 5 -30.18 -4.13 3.90
N GLU A 6 -29.44 -3.15 3.38
CA GLU A 6 -28.09 -2.86 3.86
C GLU A 6 -28.19 -2.40 5.32
N MET A 7 -28.01 -3.33 6.26
CA MET A 7 -27.85 -3.00 7.67
C MET A 7 -26.50 -2.30 7.79
N LYS A 8 -26.55 -0.99 8.04
CA LYS A 8 -25.35 -0.22 8.36
C LYS A 8 -24.75 -0.81 9.63
N PRO A 9 -23.43 -1.09 9.66
CA PRO A 9 -22.78 -1.66 10.84
C PRO A 9 -22.97 -0.73 12.04
N SER A 10 -23.04 -1.32 13.23
CA SER A 10 -23.10 -0.56 14.48
C SER A 10 -21.79 0.20 14.71
N ILE A 11 -21.83 1.24 15.55
CA ILE A 11 -20.62 1.99 15.91
C ILE A 11 -19.58 1.08 16.59
N GLU A 12 -20.02 0.09 17.37
CA GLU A 12 -19.14 -0.88 18.03
C GLU A 12 -18.42 -1.78 17.01
N GLU A 13 -19.13 -2.24 15.98
CA GLU A 13 -18.55 -3.03 14.87
C GLU A 13 -17.53 -2.22 14.08
N ILE A 14 -17.81 -0.93 13.81
CA ILE A 14 -16.88 -0.03 13.14
C ILE A 14 -15.61 0.18 13.98
N ILE A 15 -15.76 0.39 15.30
CA ILE A 15 -14.63 0.56 16.22
C ILE A 15 -13.79 -0.71 16.30
N ALA A 16 -14.42 -1.89 16.43
CA ALA A 16 -13.72 -3.17 16.49
C ALA A 16 -12.94 -3.45 15.21
N HIS A 17 -13.56 -3.22 14.04
CA HIS A 17 -12.88 -3.33 12.76
C HIS A 17 -11.68 -2.38 12.67
N ARG A 18 -11.84 -1.11 13.10
CA ARG A 18 -10.74 -0.15 13.05
C ARG A 18 -9.58 -0.54 13.98
N ARG A 19 -9.86 -1.05 15.19
CA ARG A 19 -8.82 -1.54 16.10
C ARG A 19 -8.05 -2.71 15.51
N ASN A 20 -8.74 -3.69 14.94
CA ASN A 20 -8.09 -4.82 14.28
C ASN A 20 -7.16 -4.36 13.15
N CYS A 21 -7.57 -3.38 12.33
CA CYS A 21 -6.70 -2.82 11.30
C CYS A 21 -5.49 -2.06 11.87
N LEU A 22 -5.63 -1.40 13.02
CA LEU A 22 -4.53 -0.69 13.68
C LEU A 22 -3.54 -1.67 14.30
N ASP A 23 -4.03 -2.78 14.87
CA ASP A 23 -3.20 -3.82 15.48
C ASP A 23 -2.29 -4.50 14.44
N THR A 24 -2.74 -4.61 13.18
CA THR A 24 -1.93 -5.16 12.09
C THR A 24 -1.13 -4.10 11.33
N GLU A 25 -1.40 -2.80 11.50
CA GLU A 25 -0.86 -1.74 10.65
C GLU A 25 0.68 -1.76 10.58
N ALA A 26 1.35 -2.01 11.71
CA ALA A 26 2.81 -2.08 11.75
C ALA A 26 3.36 -3.26 10.93
N SER A 27 2.76 -4.45 11.08
CA SER A 27 3.14 -5.65 10.33
C SER A 27 2.81 -5.50 8.84
N ASP A 28 1.64 -4.94 8.52
CA ASP A 28 1.22 -4.69 7.14
C ASP A 28 2.16 -3.69 6.46
N ARG A 29 2.54 -2.62 7.17
CA ARG A 29 3.52 -1.64 6.69
C ARG A 29 4.85 -2.28 6.37
N GLU A 30 5.35 -3.15 7.24
CA GLU A 30 6.62 -3.84 7.05
C GLU A 30 6.56 -4.76 5.82
N ALA A 31 5.50 -5.58 5.70
CA ALA A 31 5.30 -6.47 4.56
C ALA A 31 5.20 -5.72 3.23
N LEU A 32 4.41 -4.63 3.18
CA LEU A 32 4.30 -3.78 1.99
C LEU A 32 5.63 -3.12 1.65
N THR A 33 6.38 -2.68 2.66
CA THR A 33 7.69 -2.04 2.46
C THR A 33 8.67 -3.00 1.83
N GLU A 34 8.74 -4.21 2.36
CA GLU A 34 9.63 -5.25 1.85
C GLU A 34 9.25 -5.66 0.43
N TYR A 35 7.95 -5.83 0.15
CA TYR A 35 7.46 -6.12 -1.20
C TYR A 35 7.88 -5.06 -2.23
N ILE A 36 7.74 -3.76 -1.88
CA ILE A 36 8.16 -2.66 -2.76
C ILE A 36 9.68 -2.65 -2.97
N ARG A 37 10.46 -2.89 -1.90
CA ARG A 37 11.93 -2.95 -1.98
C ARG A 37 12.40 -4.08 -2.91
N GLN A 38 11.82 -5.27 -2.78
CA GLN A 38 12.16 -6.40 -3.63
C GLN A 38 11.91 -6.09 -5.10
N PHE A 39 10.75 -5.50 -5.42
CA PHE A 39 10.46 -5.09 -6.79
C PHE A 39 11.43 -4.02 -7.30
N ALA A 40 11.66 -2.95 -6.53
CA ALA A 40 12.54 -1.86 -6.95
C ALA A 40 13.97 -2.33 -7.23
N ASN A 41 14.48 -3.25 -6.41
CA ASN A 41 15.85 -3.77 -6.51
C ASN A 41 16.02 -4.89 -7.55
N ALA A 42 14.94 -5.55 -7.98
CA ALA A 42 15.01 -6.67 -8.91
C ALA A 42 15.59 -6.28 -10.29
N LYS A 43 15.29 -5.08 -10.80
CA LYS A 43 15.78 -4.59 -12.11
C LYS A 43 15.97 -3.08 -12.12
N ARG A 44 17.03 -2.59 -12.78
CA ARG A 44 17.37 -1.15 -12.89
C ARG A 44 16.24 -0.27 -13.46
N GLY A 45 15.33 -0.83 -14.25
CA GLY A 45 14.17 -0.13 -14.82
C GLY A 45 12.94 -0.07 -13.92
N ASN A 46 12.87 -0.87 -12.85
CA ASN A 46 11.66 -1.03 -12.04
C ASN A 46 11.29 0.24 -11.29
N MET A 47 12.26 1.03 -10.85
CA MET A 47 12.00 2.34 -10.24
C MET A 47 11.31 3.30 -11.21
N ALA A 48 11.80 3.39 -12.44
CA ALA A 48 11.20 4.26 -13.46
C ALA A 48 9.78 3.79 -13.83
N THR A 49 9.59 2.48 -13.99
CA THR A 49 8.26 1.89 -14.20
C THR A 49 7.33 2.19 -13.03
N LEU A 50 7.79 2.00 -11.79
CA LEU A 50 6.97 2.22 -10.60
C LEU A 50 6.55 3.69 -10.48
N THR A 51 7.45 4.64 -10.73
CA THR A 51 7.11 6.07 -10.78
C THR A 51 6.03 6.35 -11.83
N ARG A 52 6.22 5.84 -13.06
CA ARG A 52 5.31 6.12 -14.18
C ARG A 52 3.91 5.55 -13.94
N GLU A 53 3.82 4.31 -13.48
CA GLU A 53 2.55 3.57 -13.40
C GLU A 53 1.79 3.85 -12.10
N SER A 54 2.48 4.26 -11.03
CA SER A 54 1.82 4.62 -9.75
C SER A 54 1.45 6.11 -9.65
N GLY A 55 2.06 6.97 -10.47
CA GLY A 55 1.95 8.42 -10.34
C GLY A 55 2.65 8.99 -9.10
N VAL A 56 3.34 8.16 -8.31
CA VAL A 56 4.10 8.60 -7.14
C VAL A 56 5.44 9.18 -7.60
N PRO A 57 5.82 10.41 -7.18
CA PRO A 57 7.05 11.04 -7.61
C PRO A 57 8.29 10.20 -7.29
N GLN A 58 9.24 10.13 -8.23
CA GLN A 58 10.48 9.36 -8.07
C GLN A 58 11.25 9.76 -6.80
N SER A 59 11.27 11.05 -6.45
CA SER A 59 11.90 11.54 -5.22
C SER A 59 11.25 10.94 -3.96
N LYS A 60 9.92 10.81 -3.94
CA LYS A 60 9.18 10.22 -2.83
C LYS A 60 9.46 8.72 -2.69
N ILE A 61 9.52 7.99 -3.80
CA ILE A 61 9.89 6.56 -3.80
C ILE A 61 11.36 6.37 -3.40
N SER A 62 12.26 7.22 -3.89
CA SER A 62 13.69 7.16 -3.54
C SER A 62 13.91 7.41 -2.04
N ASN A 63 13.30 8.47 -1.51
CA ASN A 63 13.36 8.80 -0.08
C ASN A 63 12.85 7.65 0.79
N PHE A 64 11.72 7.08 0.40
CA PHE A 64 11.15 5.90 1.03
C PHE A 64 12.11 4.70 1.07
N LEU A 65 12.66 4.31 -0.08
CA LEU A 65 13.55 3.15 -0.17
C LEU A 65 14.83 3.33 0.64
N ASN A 66 15.38 4.54 0.63
CA ASN A 66 16.59 4.90 1.36
C ASN A 66 16.35 5.20 2.85
N GLY A 67 15.09 5.20 3.31
CA GLY A 67 14.74 5.57 4.68
C GLY A 67 15.06 7.03 5.02
N THR A 68 15.09 7.91 4.02
CA THR A 68 15.38 9.33 4.20
C THR A 68 14.10 10.18 4.07
N GLY A 69 14.04 11.31 4.76
CA GLY A 69 12.90 12.24 4.69
C GLY A 69 11.65 11.76 5.43
N THR A 70 10.48 12.21 4.99
CA THR A 70 9.20 11.93 5.66
C THR A 70 8.75 10.49 5.40
N SER A 71 8.34 9.80 6.46
CA SER A 71 7.77 8.44 6.38
C SER A 71 6.57 8.41 5.42
N VAL A 72 6.52 7.38 4.59
CA VAL A 72 5.43 7.18 3.62
C VAL A 72 4.18 6.69 4.35
N GLY A 73 3.03 7.34 4.11
CA GLY A 73 1.75 6.90 4.64
C GLY A 73 1.30 5.54 4.07
N MET A 74 0.48 4.80 4.81
CA MET A 74 -0.04 3.49 4.38
C MET A 74 -0.69 3.53 2.99
N GLU A 75 -1.44 4.59 2.69
CA GLU A 75 -2.08 4.76 1.39
C GLU A 75 -1.07 4.72 0.22
N THR A 76 0.07 5.39 0.35
CA THR A 76 1.10 5.36 -0.69
C THR A 76 1.75 3.98 -0.79
N LEU A 77 1.94 3.26 0.33
CA LEU A 77 2.45 1.88 0.31
C LEU A 77 1.47 0.93 -0.41
N VAL A 78 0.17 1.10 -0.17
CA VAL A 78 -0.89 0.34 -0.84
C VAL A 78 -0.92 0.66 -2.34
N ILE A 79 -0.85 1.93 -2.74
CA ILE A 79 -0.81 2.33 -4.16
C ILE A 79 0.39 1.67 -4.86
N LEU A 80 1.60 1.80 -4.30
CA LEU A 80 2.80 1.21 -4.89
C LEU A 80 2.69 -0.31 -4.99
N SER A 81 2.19 -0.98 -3.95
CA SER A 81 2.03 -2.44 -3.94
C SER A 81 0.99 -2.93 -4.95
N LEU A 82 -0.13 -2.23 -5.10
CA LEU A 82 -1.13 -2.51 -6.13
C LEU A 82 -0.57 -2.32 -7.53
N THR A 83 0.19 -1.24 -7.77
CA THR A 83 0.88 -1.03 -9.05
C THR A 83 1.82 -2.20 -9.36
N ILE A 84 2.63 -2.65 -8.39
CA ILE A 84 3.55 -3.78 -8.59
C ILE A 84 2.80 -5.07 -8.92
N LYS A 85 1.71 -5.36 -8.19
CA LYS A 85 0.87 -6.54 -8.46
C LYS A 85 0.34 -6.52 -9.89
N ASN A 86 -0.22 -5.39 -10.32
CA ASN A 86 -0.75 -5.21 -11.68
C ASN A 86 0.32 -5.30 -12.78
N LEU A 87 1.59 -5.02 -12.46
CA LEU A 87 2.71 -5.18 -13.38
C LEU A 87 3.21 -6.63 -13.47
N SER A 88 2.97 -7.43 -12.43
CA SER A 88 3.40 -8.83 -12.36
C SER A 88 2.39 -9.79 -12.99
N ASP A 89 1.12 -9.40 -13.03
CA ASP A 89 0.02 -10.16 -13.66
C ASP A 89 -0.11 -9.92 -15.18
N ARG A 90 0.85 -9.22 -15.80
CA ARG A 90 0.92 -8.93 -17.25
C ARG A 90 1.98 -9.77 -17.93
#